data_AF-A0A286U1S8-F1
#
_entry.id   AF-A0A286U1S8-F1
#
_cell.length_a   1.000
_cell.length_b   1.000
_cell.length_c   1.000
_cell.angle_alpha   90.00
_cell.angle_beta   90.00
_cell.angle_gamma   90.00
#
_symmetry.space_group_name_H-M   'P 1'
#
loop_
_entity.id
_entity.type
_entity.pdbx_description
1 polymer ?
#
loop_
_entity_poly.entity_id
_entity_poly.type
_entity_poly.pdbx_seq_one_letter_code
_entity_poly.pdbx_strand_id
1 'polypeptide(L)'
;MKRHLTILCITLISLLNFIIVSSIYALPIIDGKFDTSEGYTTGYTLKLNVESGKGKKRGKGKSKTTVSGGEGDLWINQDTTSGDISLAFIQPLSLVDNSYGDNSIGWGSDAPSGKNHNYEDLTESDKAQFVFTDGNDNTVLDIVLDYAHEFSGGAVASSVTEGDGKVNTGLSSDVMATASSLEYNYNIYGSSNTELFGDGSSSPLTGSDTTYDVEDADLADWVFASVYELRVDGRVFSENGFGDVEIAVVHNSPNKIAKNKVYTQISGEIEVYVDMNEESDASSPVPEPTTIALLGIGFAWAVVRRRQKQKKMN
;
A
#
# COMPACT_ATOMS: atom_id res chain seq x y z
N MET A 1 -1.02 67.76 -3.36
CA MET A 1 -1.72 66.84 -2.44
C MET A 1 -2.48 65.67 -3.08
N LYS A 2 -2.58 65.54 -4.42
CA LYS A 2 -3.38 64.46 -5.06
C LYS A 2 -2.58 63.28 -5.66
N ARG A 3 -1.25 63.22 -5.51
CA ARG A 3 -0.41 62.18 -6.13
C ARG A 3 0.22 61.16 -5.17
N HIS A 4 -0.01 61.29 -3.86
CA HIS A 4 0.53 60.35 -2.87
C HIS A 4 -0.49 59.31 -2.36
N LEU A 5 -1.77 59.44 -2.72
CA LEU A 5 -2.81 58.50 -2.27
C LEU A 5 -2.97 57.27 -3.18
N THR A 6 -2.51 57.36 -4.44
CA THR A 6 -2.67 56.28 -5.43
C THR A 6 -1.61 55.18 -5.32
N ILE A 7 -0.42 55.50 -4.80
CA ILE A 7 0.68 54.53 -4.67
C ILE A 7 0.47 53.60 -3.46
N LEU A 8 -0.25 54.04 -2.41
CA LEU A 8 -0.54 53.24 -1.22
C LEU A 8 -1.62 52.16 -1.46
N CYS A 9 -2.53 52.36 -2.43
CA CYS A 9 -3.54 51.36 -2.77
C CYS A 9 -3.02 50.24 -3.67
N ILE A 10 -1.95 50.47 -4.44
CA ILE A 10 -1.41 49.45 -5.35
C ILE A 10 -0.51 48.47 -4.60
N THR A 11 0.20 48.90 -3.55
CA THR A 11 1.00 48.01 -2.71
C THR A 11 0.18 47.17 -1.72
N LEU A 12 -1.04 47.61 -1.36
CA LEU A 12 -1.93 46.82 -0.50
C LEU A 12 -2.64 45.69 -1.27
N ILE A 13 -2.82 45.84 -2.59
CA ILE A 13 -3.46 44.82 -3.44
C ILE A 13 -2.47 43.71 -3.86
N SER A 14 -1.17 44.00 -3.95
CA SER A 14 -0.15 42.97 -4.23
C SER A 14 0.27 42.13 -3.01
N LEU A 15 -0.10 42.54 -1.78
CA LEU A 15 0.06 41.74 -0.57
C LEU A 15 -1.12 40.80 -0.27
N LEU A 16 -2.25 40.94 -1.00
CA LEU A 16 -3.45 40.12 -0.79
C LEU A 16 -3.55 38.90 -1.74
N ASN A 17 -2.62 38.75 -2.69
CA ASN A 17 -2.58 37.62 -3.62
C ASN A 17 -1.65 36.47 -3.19
N PHE A 18 -1.04 36.56 -2.00
CA PHE A 18 -0.47 35.39 -1.32
C PHE A 18 -1.55 34.69 -0.48
N ILE A 19 -2.76 34.53 -1.03
CA ILE A 19 -3.58 33.40 -0.61
C ILE A 19 -2.82 32.21 -1.15
N ILE A 20 -2.01 31.61 -0.26
CA ILE A 20 -1.50 30.25 -0.45
C ILE A 20 -2.77 29.45 -0.74
N VAL A 21 -3.00 29.13 -2.01
CA VAL A 21 -3.95 28.10 -2.36
C VAL A 21 -3.28 26.88 -1.77
N SER A 22 -3.61 26.55 -0.53
CA SER A 22 -3.32 25.24 0.00
C SER A 22 -3.99 24.33 -1.00
N SER A 23 -3.19 23.73 -1.89
CA SER A 23 -3.63 22.62 -2.70
C SER A 23 -4.21 21.66 -1.69
N ILE A 24 -5.54 21.55 -1.70
CA ILE A 24 -6.26 20.64 -0.84
C ILE A 24 -5.88 19.28 -1.39
N TYR A 25 -4.74 18.76 -0.94
CA TYR A 25 -4.37 17.39 -1.24
C TYR A 25 -5.46 16.54 -0.61
N ALA A 26 -6.19 15.81 -1.46
CA ALA A 26 -7.12 14.81 -0.97
C ALA A 26 -6.32 13.83 -0.11
N LEU A 27 -6.85 13.48 1.06
CA LEU A 27 -6.30 12.37 1.83
C LEU A 27 -6.70 11.08 1.11
N PRO A 28 -5.78 10.10 0.97
CA PRO A 28 -6.11 8.80 0.40
C PRO A 28 -7.36 8.19 1.01
N ILE A 29 -8.22 7.59 0.19
CA ILE A 29 -9.34 6.83 0.71
C ILE A 29 -8.77 5.47 1.14
N ILE A 30 -9.22 4.95 2.28
CA ILE A 30 -8.80 3.62 2.76
C ILE A 30 -10.03 2.73 2.60
N ASP A 31 -10.16 2.12 1.42
CA ASP A 31 -11.31 1.29 1.07
C ASP A 31 -10.94 -0.06 0.45
N GLY A 32 -9.65 -0.29 0.18
CA GLY A 32 -9.12 -1.54 -0.37
C GLY A 32 -8.93 -1.50 -1.89
N LYS A 33 -9.32 -0.41 -2.57
CA LYS A 33 -9.08 -0.20 -4.00
C LYS A 33 -8.08 0.94 -4.19
N PHE A 34 -6.81 0.56 -4.29
CA PHE A 34 -5.74 1.51 -4.54
C PHE A 34 -5.94 2.30 -5.84
N ASP A 35 -5.95 3.63 -5.73
CA ASP A 35 -5.83 4.56 -6.85
C ASP A 35 -4.80 5.66 -6.53
N THR A 36 -3.79 5.77 -7.40
CA THR A 36 -2.76 6.82 -7.31
C THR A 36 -3.33 8.25 -7.29
N SER A 37 -4.53 8.46 -7.83
CA SER A 37 -5.19 9.76 -7.87
C SER A 37 -5.72 10.23 -6.51
N GLU A 38 -5.82 9.34 -5.52
CA GLU A 38 -6.40 9.63 -4.21
C GLU A 38 -5.46 10.38 -3.25
N GLY A 39 -4.31 10.85 -3.74
CA GLY A 39 -3.41 11.69 -2.96
C GLY A 39 -2.25 10.95 -2.31
N TYR A 40 -1.97 9.72 -2.73
CA TYR A 40 -0.67 9.09 -2.48
C TYR A 40 0.44 9.95 -3.11
N THR A 41 1.49 10.28 -2.35
CA THR A 41 2.51 11.24 -2.79
C THR A 41 3.88 10.62 -3.03
N THR A 42 4.17 9.47 -2.41
CA THR A 42 5.46 8.79 -2.52
C THR A 42 5.25 7.33 -2.86
N GLY A 43 5.81 6.86 -3.97
CA GLY A 43 5.74 5.45 -4.40
C GLY A 43 7.11 4.78 -4.38
N TYR A 44 7.14 3.49 -4.03
CA TYR A 44 8.33 2.65 -4.02
C TYR A 44 8.05 1.31 -4.68
N THR A 45 9.00 0.85 -5.50
CA THR A 45 8.98 -0.53 -6.02
C THR A 45 9.65 -1.45 -5.00
N LEU A 46 8.93 -2.48 -4.58
CA LEU A 46 9.36 -3.51 -3.66
C LEU A 46 9.71 -4.80 -4.40
N LYS A 47 10.88 -5.35 -4.13
CA LYS A 47 11.22 -6.74 -4.51
C LYS A 47 10.67 -7.70 -3.48
N LEU A 48 9.82 -8.62 -3.91
CA LEU A 48 9.24 -9.64 -3.05
C LEU A 48 10.06 -10.93 -3.16
N ASN A 49 10.59 -11.41 -2.03
CA ASN A 49 11.45 -12.58 -1.95
C ASN A 49 10.74 -13.69 -1.17
N VAL A 50 10.30 -14.71 -1.87
CA VAL A 50 9.51 -15.83 -1.33
C VAL A 50 10.42 -16.87 -0.71
N GLU A 51 10.11 -17.33 0.50
CA GLU A 51 10.84 -18.43 1.14
C GLU A 51 10.70 -19.71 0.29
N SER A 52 11.81 -20.31 -0.12
CA SER A 52 11.83 -21.54 -0.94
C SER A 52 12.32 -22.77 -0.19
N GLY A 53 12.95 -22.61 0.98
CA GLY A 53 13.56 -23.75 1.68
C GLY A 53 14.33 -23.39 2.94
N LYS A 54 14.72 -24.43 3.70
CA LYS A 54 15.73 -24.30 4.75
C LYS A 54 17.09 -24.33 4.05
N GLY A 55 17.76 -23.19 3.97
CA GLY A 55 19.11 -23.16 3.41
C GLY A 55 20.10 -23.96 4.23
N LYS A 56 21.28 -24.19 3.65
CA LYS A 56 22.36 -24.96 4.28
C LYS A 56 22.75 -24.32 5.62
N LYS A 57 22.99 -25.14 6.65
CA LYS A 57 23.58 -24.66 7.92
C LYS A 57 24.93 -23.99 7.60
N ARG A 58 25.06 -22.70 7.86
CA ARG A 58 26.35 -22.00 7.88
C ARG A 58 26.52 -21.43 9.28
N GLY A 59 27.33 -22.09 10.12
CA GLY A 59 27.51 -21.70 11.52
C GLY A 59 26.30 -22.00 12.43
N LYS A 60 26.06 -21.13 13.43
CA LYS A 60 24.98 -21.26 14.44
C LYS A 60 23.57 -20.94 13.91
N GLY A 61 23.38 -20.78 12.60
CA GLY A 61 22.08 -20.49 11.98
C GLY A 61 21.86 -21.24 10.66
N LYS A 62 20.58 -21.50 10.33
CA LYS A 62 20.17 -21.90 8.98
C LYS A 62 19.86 -20.62 8.21
N SER A 63 20.60 -20.33 7.14
CA SER A 63 20.19 -19.27 6.20
C SER A 63 18.89 -19.70 5.54
N LYS A 64 17.91 -18.81 5.38
CA LYS A 64 16.75 -19.08 4.52
C LYS A 64 17.19 -18.95 3.06
N THR A 65 16.63 -19.76 2.17
CA THR A 65 16.75 -19.53 0.73
C THR A 65 15.48 -18.86 0.26
N THR A 66 15.62 -17.86 -0.61
CA THR A 66 14.49 -17.18 -1.23
C THR A 66 14.55 -17.33 -2.75
N VAL A 67 13.40 -17.19 -3.39
CA VAL A 67 13.24 -17.01 -4.85
C VAL A 67 12.48 -15.70 -5.08
N SER A 68 12.66 -15.10 -6.25
CA SER A 68 11.91 -13.88 -6.58
C SER A 68 10.43 -14.21 -6.75
N GLY A 69 9.57 -13.41 -6.11
CA GLY A 69 8.12 -13.41 -6.29
C GLY A 69 7.63 -12.28 -7.22
N GLY A 70 8.54 -11.57 -7.87
CA GLY A 70 8.24 -10.36 -8.65
C GLY A 70 8.43 -9.07 -7.87
N GLU A 71 7.86 -7.99 -8.43
CA GLU A 71 7.91 -6.64 -7.89
C GLU A 71 6.49 -6.19 -7.55
N GLY A 72 6.31 -5.59 -6.38
CA GLY A 72 5.06 -4.95 -5.96
C GLY A 72 5.33 -3.49 -5.61
N ASP A 73 4.31 -2.78 -5.17
CA ASP A 73 4.39 -1.35 -4.92
C ASP A 73 4.02 -1.00 -3.48
N LEU A 74 4.64 0.05 -2.95
CA LEU A 74 4.28 0.68 -1.69
C LEU A 74 4.09 2.17 -1.95
N TRP A 75 2.90 2.66 -1.65
CA TRP A 75 2.53 4.05 -1.75
C TRP A 75 2.27 4.63 -0.37
N ILE A 76 2.72 5.86 -0.15
CA ILE A 76 2.62 6.55 1.13
C ILE A 76 2.16 7.99 0.89
N ASN A 77 1.28 8.45 1.78
CA ASN A 77 0.98 9.86 2.00
C ASN A 77 1.22 10.19 3.48
N GLN A 78 1.77 11.38 3.75
CA GLN A 78 1.78 11.97 5.07
C GLN A 78 0.93 13.24 5.05
N ASP A 79 -0.13 13.30 5.86
CA ASP A 79 -0.90 14.52 6.01
C ASP A 79 -0.02 15.60 6.64
N THR A 80 0.17 16.71 5.94
CA THR A 80 0.93 17.87 6.43
C THR A 80 0.31 18.54 7.66
N THR A 81 -0.97 18.29 7.94
CA THR A 81 -1.69 18.90 9.07
C THR A 81 -1.63 18.03 10.31
N SER A 82 -2.10 16.78 10.25
CA SER A 82 -2.12 15.87 11.40
C SER A 82 -0.82 15.08 11.58
N GLY A 83 -0.04 14.92 10.51
CA GLY A 83 1.07 13.97 10.45
C GLY A 83 0.64 12.53 10.20
N ASP A 84 -0.66 12.26 9.99
CA ASP A 84 -1.18 10.91 9.75
C ASP A 84 -0.52 10.29 8.53
N ILE A 85 -0.26 8.99 8.61
CA ILE A 85 0.36 8.23 7.52
C ILE A 85 -0.71 7.33 6.90
N SER A 86 -0.99 7.55 5.63
CA SER A 86 -1.80 6.62 4.81
C SER A 86 -0.87 5.83 3.90
N LEU A 87 -1.07 4.53 3.79
CA LEU A 87 -0.26 3.68 2.91
C LEU A 87 -1.12 2.67 2.14
N ALA A 88 -0.63 2.28 0.97
CA ALA A 88 -1.12 1.14 0.20
C ALA A 88 0.06 0.24 -0.18
N PHE A 89 -0.07 -1.05 0.11
CA PHE A 89 0.87 -2.08 -0.31
C PHE A 89 0.18 -3.01 -1.31
N ILE A 90 0.73 -3.07 -2.53
CA ILE A 90 0.17 -3.82 -3.65
C ILE A 90 1.13 -4.95 -4.02
N GLN A 91 0.63 -6.17 -3.99
CA GLN A 91 1.39 -7.36 -4.37
C GLN A 91 1.23 -7.66 -5.87
N PRO A 92 2.26 -8.21 -6.53
CA PRO A 92 2.14 -8.62 -7.92
C PRO A 92 1.19 -9.81 -8.07
N LEU A 93 0.36 -9.76 -9.11
CA LEU A 93 -0.55 -10.83 -9.53
C LEU A 93 0.18 -12.18 -9.79
N SER A 94 1.45 -12.12 -10.16
CA SER A 94 2.29 -13.31 -10.34
C SER A 94 2.60 -14.05 -9.03
N LEU A 95 2.34 -13.43 -7.87
CA LEU A 95 2.62 -13.99 -6.55
C LEU A 95 1.34 -14.46 -5.86
N VAL A 96 0.35 -13.58 -5.74
CA VAL A 96 -0.97 -13.82 -5.11
C VAL A 96 -1.96 -12.79 -5.66
N ASP A 97 -3.23 -13.15 -5.72
CA ASP A 97 -4.32 -12.30 -6.22
C ASP A 97 -5.67 -12.77 -5.65
N ASN A 98 -6.72 -11.98 -5.87
CA ASN A 98 -8.10 -12.32 -5.50
C ASN A 98 -8.80 -13.14 -6.61
N SER A 99 -8.09 -14.06 -7.26
CA SER A 99 -8.70 -15.12 -8.08
C SER A 99 -8.65 -16.44 -7.33
N TYR A 100 -9.78 -17.11 -7.16
CA TYR A 100 -9.91 -18.32 -6.35
C TYR A 100 -11.02 -19.24 -6.84
N GLY A 101 -10.99 -20.49 -6.37
CA GLY A 101 -11.91 -21.54 -6.79
C GLY A 101 -11.65 -22.02 -8.21
N ASP A 102 -12.70 -22.42 -8.90
CA ASP A 102 -12.65 -22.96 -10.26
C ASP A 102 -12.19 -21.90 -11.28
N ASN A 103 -12.35 -20.62 -10.97
CA ASN A 103 -11.99 -19.49 -11.83
C ASN A 103 -10.63 -18.87 -11.46
N SER A 104 -9.80 -19.59 -10.69
CA SER A 104 -8.48 -19.11 -10.26
C SER A 104 -7.49 -19.03 -11.42
N ILE A 105 -6.75 -17.92 -11.53
CA ILE A 105 -5.86 -17.61 -12.65
C ILE A 105 -4.42 -17.96 -12.28
N GLY A 106 -3.78 -18.88 -13.01
CA GLY A 106 -2.38 -19.25 -12.79
C GLY A 106 -2.11 -19.94 -11.45
N TRP A 107 -3.09 -20.69 -10.95
CA TRP A 107 -3.03 -21.51 -9.73
C TRP A 107 -3.04 -23.02 -10.07
N GLY A 108 -3.00 -23.89 -9.07
CA GLY A 108 -3.04 -25.34 -9.26
C GLY A 108 -1.82 -25.87 -10.01
N SER A 109 -2.03 -26.67 -11.06
CA SER A 109 -0.94 -27.23 -11.87
C SER A 109 -0.13 -26.19 -12.64
N ASP A 110 -0.68 -24.99 -12.84
CA ASP A 110 -0.03 -23.91 -13.60
C ASP A 110 0.84 -23.02 -12.70
N ALA A 111 0.60 -23.05 -11.39
CA ALA A 111 1.46 -22.39 -10.41
C ALA A 111 2.76 -23.17 -10.19
N PRO A 112 3.93 -22.50 -10.14
CA PRO A 112 5.18 -23.13 -9.69
C PRO A 112 5.08 -23.85 -8.32
N SER A 113 4.21 -23.39 -7.43
CA SER A 113 3.96 -24.03 -6.13
C SER A 113 3.12 -25.31 -6.23
N GLY A 114 2.38 -25.52 -7.33
CA GLY A 114 1.47 -26.64 -7.53
C GLY A 114 0.21 -26.59 -6.66
N LYS A 115 -0.09 -25.44 -6.04
CA LYS A 115 -1.18 -25.30 -5.07
C LYS A 115 -2.39 -24.60 -5.68
N ASN A 116 -3.57 -25.12 -5.37
CA ASN A 116 -4.84 -24.43 -5.65
C ASN A 116 -4.98 -23.19 -4.75
N HIS A 117 -5.97 -22.37 -5.05
CA HIS A 117 -6.28 -21.18 -4.28
C HIS A 117 -7.79 -21.09 -4.06
N ASN A 118 -8.19 -21.11 -2.80
CA ASN A 118 -9.57 -21.08 -2.36
C ASN A 118 -9.85 -19.77 -1.63
N TYR A 119 -11.13 -19.41 -1.50
CA TYR A 119 -11.56 -18.26 -0.72
C TYR A 119 -11.03 -18.30 0.74
N GLU A 120 -11.08 -19.47 1.38
CA GLU A 120 -10.57 -19.70 2.74
C GLU A 120 -9.06 -19.43 2.91
N ASP A 121 -8.27 -19.60 1.84
CA ASP A 121 -6.82 -19.34 1.91
C ASP A 121 -6.55 -17.85 2.16
N LEU A 122 -7.41 -16.97 1.61
CA LEU A 122 -7.33 -15.52 1.75
C LEU A 122 -7.92 -15.04 3.08
N THR A 123 -8.94 -15.73 3.62
CA THR A 123 -9.67 -15.26 4.81
C THR A 123 -9.16 -15.85 6.14
N GLU A 124 -8.30 -16.87 6.11
CA GLU A 124 -7.82 -17.53 7.33
C GLU A 124 -6.33 -17.30 7.64
N SER A 125 -5.51 -16.85 6.68
CA SER A 125 -4.04 -16.92 6.88
C SER A 125 -3.22 -15.78 6.30
N ASP A 126 -3.76 -15.04 5.33
CA ASP A 126 -3.03 -14.01 4.62
C ASP A 126 -2.92 -12.74 5.44
N LYS A 127 -1.70 -12.23 5.60
CA LYS A 127 -1.41 -11.07 6.45
C LYS A 127 -0.07 -10.43 6.14
N ALA A 128 0.04 -9.15 6.48
CA ALA A 128 1.28 -8.39 6.33
C ALA A 128 1.69 -7.72 7.64
N GLN A 129 2.97 -7.82 8.00
CA GLN A 129 3.54 -7.12 9.15
C GLN A 129 4.14 -5.78 8.71
N PHE A 130 3.66 -4.69 9.30
CA PHE A 130 4.13 -3.32 9.08
C PHE A 130 4.81 -2.79 10.33
N VAL A 131 6.06 -2.34 10.18
CA VAL A 131 6.88 -1.80 11.27
C VAL A 131 7.19 -0.34 10.97
N PHE A 132 6.64 0.57 11.76
CA PHE A 132 6.82 2.00 11.63
C PHE A 132 7.90 2.49 12.58
N THR A 133 8.79 3.32 12.06
CA THR A 133 9.81 4.01 12.87
C THR A 133 9.63 5.51 12.87
N ASP A 134 10.06 6.16 13.95
CA ASP A 134 10.18 7.62 14.01
C ASP A 134 11.47 8.12 13.32
N GLY A 135 11.65 9.43 13.23
CA GLY A 135 12.83 10.07 12.64
C GLY A 135 14.17 9.76 13.35
N ASN A 136 14.14 9.07 14.50
CA ASN A 136 15.31 8.59 15.23
C ASN A 136 15.54 7.07 15.05
N ASP A 137 14.83 6.42 14.12
CA ASP A 137 14.86 4.98 13.86
C ASP A 137 14.32 4.11 15.03
N ASN A 138 13.53 4.67 15.95
CA ASN A 138 12.85 3.88 16.99
C ASN A 138 11.58 3.25 16.42
N THR A 139 11.35 1.95 16.62
CA THR A 139 10.05 1.33 16.35
C THR A 139 9.00 1.91 17.29
N VAL A 140 8.01 2.60 16.72
CA VAL A 140 6.91 3.23 17.48
C VAL A 140 5.58 2.48 17.32
N LEU A 141 5.41 1.77 16.21
CA LEU A 141 4.25 0.93 15.94
C LEU A 141 4.70 -0.31 15.14
N ASP A 142 4.29 -1.50 15.57
CA ASP A 142 4.52 -2.76 14.87
C ASP A 142 3.20 -3.53 14.87
N ILE A 143 2.61 -3.68 13.69
CA ILE A 143 1.31 -4.32 13.50
C ILE A 143 1.41 -5.46 12.50
N VAL A 144 0.52 -6.42 12.65
CA VAL A 144 0.17 -7.43 11.65
C VAL A 144 -1.27 -7.11 11.24
N LEU A 145 -1.46 -6.79 9.97
CA LEU A 145 -2.76 -6.59 9.37
C LEU A 145 -3.20 -7.91 8.73
N ASP A 146 -4.30 -8.46 9.23
CA ASP A 146 -5.02 -9.56 8.60
C ASP A 146 -5.59 -9.07 7.26
N TYR A 147 -5.40 -9.84 6.19
CA TYR A 147 -5.84 -9.46 4.87
C TYR A 147 -7.36 -9.40 4.80
N ALA A 148 -8.02 -10.44 5.28
CA ALA A 148 -9.47 -10.51 5.32
C ALA A 148 -9.88 -11.46 6.44
N HIS A 149 -10.66 -10.98 7.39
CA HIS A 149 -11.29 -11.80 8.41
C HIS A 149 -12.77 -11.97 8.09
N GLU A 150 -13.23 -13.21 7.95
CA GLU A 150 -14.65 -13.50 7.82
C GLU A 150 -15.30 -13.62 9.20
N PHE A 151 -16.24 -12.73 9.50
CA PHE A 151 -17.03 -12.74 10.72
C PHE A 151 -18.21 -13.69 10.64
N SER A 152 -18.70 -14.10 11.81
CA SER A 152 -19.99 -14.79 11.89
C SER A 152 -21.09 -13.94 11.27
N GLY A 153 -21.70 -14.43 10.18
CA GLY A 153 -22.66 -13.69 9.36
C GLY A 153 -22.16 -13.37 7.95
N GLY A 154 -20.91 -13.73 7.63
CA GLY A 154 -20.33 -13.66 6.29
C GLY A 154 -19.67 -12.32 5.95
N ALA A 155 -19.73 -11.32 6.84
CA ALA A 155 -19.04 -10.05 6.64
C ALA A 155 -17.52 -10.26 6.62
N VAL A 156 -16.83 -9.54 5.73
CA VAL A 156 -15.38 -9.65 5.55
C VAL A 156 -14.74 -8.31 5.85
N ALA A 157 -13.71 -8.27 6.70
CA ALA A 157 -12.91 -7.06 6.88
C ALA A 157 -11.45 -7.35 7.21
N SER A 158 -10.55 -6.50 6.75
CA SER A 158 -9.17 -6.45 7.21
C SER A 158 -9.10 -5.97 8.66
N SER A 159 -8.13 -6.46 9.44
CA SER A 159 -8.06 -6.09 10.86
C SER A 159 -6.67 -6.21 11.49
N VAL A 160 -6.40 -5.39 12.50
CA VAL A 160 -5.22 -5.52 13.39
C VAL A 160 -5.57 -6.12 14.76
N THR A 161 -6.84 -6.48 14.99
CA THR A 161 -7.32 -7.03 16.27
C THR A 161 -8.14 -8.31 16.15
N GLU A 162 -8.72 -8.56 14.98
CA GLU A 162 -9.50 -9.76 14.68
C GLU A 162 -8.73 -10.70 13.77
N GLY A 163 -9.18 -11.96 13.69
CA GLY A 163 -8.53 -13.00 12.91
C GLY A 163 -7.06 -13.19 13.28
N ASP A 164 -6.19 -13.01 12.28
CA ASP A 164 -4.74 -13.11 12.42
C ASP A 164 -4.05 -11.75 12.70
N GLY A 165 -4.86 -10.69 12.81
CA GLY A 165 -4.45 -9.33 13.09
C GLY A 165 -3.87 -9.17 14.48
N LYS A 166 -2.82 -8.36 14.61
CA LYS A 166 -2.12 -8.18 15.89
C LYS A 166 -1.37 -6.86 15.99
N VAL A 167 -1.32 -6.28 17.19
CA VAL A 167 -0.37 -5.21 17.52
C VAL A 167 0.76 -5.78 18.39
N ASN A 168 1.99 -5.73 17.89
CA ASN A 168 3.19 -6.16 18.62
C ASN A 168 3.82 -5.01 19.43
N THR A 169 3.76 -3.77 18.95
CA THR A 169 4.22 -2.54 19.61
C THR A 169 3.27 -1.40 19.26
N GLY A 170 3.01 -0.48 20.18
CA GLY A 170 2.04 0.61 20.02
C GLY A 170 0.64 0.24 20.51
N LEU A 171 -0.38 1.01 20.11
CA LEU A 171 -1.78 0.74 20.44
C LEU A 171 -2.58 0.48 19.15
N SER A 172 -3.57 -0.41 19.22
CA SER A 172 -4.47 -0.64 18.07
C SER A 172 -5.28 0.60 17.70
N SER A 173 -5.55 1.49 18.67
CA SER A 173 -6.22 2.77 18.43
C SER A 173 -5.40 3.76 17.60
N ASP A 174 -4.10 3.52 17.45
CA ASP A 174 -3.24 4.34 16.58
C ASP A 174 -3.41 3.95 15.11
N VAL A 175 -4.04 2.81 14.82
CA VAL A 175 -4.47 2.40 13.48
C VAL A 175 -5.91 2.91 13.28
N MET A 176 -6.04 3.99 12.52
CA MET A 176 -7.29 4.72 12.34
C MET A 176 -8.23 4.07 11.33
N ALA A 177 -7.67 3.41 10.31
CA ALA A 177 -8.41 2.71 9.28
C ALA A 177 -7.55 1.59 8.70
N THR A 178 -8.21 0.51 8.25
CA THR A 178 -7.62 -0.58 7.48
C THR A 178 -8.59 -0.96 6.39
N ALA A 179 -8.08 -1.41 5.25
CA ALA A 179 -8.87 -2.04 4.21
C ALA A 179 -8.03 -3.04 3.42
N SER A 180 -8.68 -3.98 2.74
CA SER A 180 -8.05 -4.84 1.74
C SER A 180 -8.89 -4.95 0.48
N SER A 181 -8.27 -5.33 -0.63
CA SER A 181 -9.02 -5.50 -1.88
C SER A 181 -10.04 -6.64 -1.84
N LEU A 182 -9.87 -7.66 -0.99
CA LEU A 182 -10.90 -8.68 -0.80
C LEU A 182 -12.10 -8.13 -0.01
N GLU A 183 -11.85 -7.32 1.03
CA GLU A 183 -12.89 -6.58 1.74
C GLU A 183 -13.63 -5.62 0.78
N TYR A 184 -12.90 -4.90 -0.08
CA TYR A 184 -13.50 -4.05 -1.11
C TYR A 184 -14.45 -4.85 -2.01
N ASN A 185 -13.96 -5.95 -2.60
CA ASN A 185 -14.77 -6.81 -3.46
C ASN A 185 -16.01 -7.33 -2.73
N TYR A 186 -15.88 -7.75 -1.47
CA TYR A 186 -17.02 -8.18 -0.65
C TYR A 186 -18.03 -7.05 -0.42
N ASN A 187 -17.57 -5.85 -0.08
CA ASN A 187 -18.45 -4.72 0.21
C ASN A 187 -19.22 -4.26 -1.03
N ILE A 188 -18.62 -4.34 -2.23
CA ILE A 188 -19.28 -3.98 -3.48
C ILE A 188 -20.22 -5.09 -3.98
N TYR A 189 -19.78 -6.36 -3.94
CA TYR A 189 -20.48 -7.45 -4.64
C TYR A 189 -21.12 -8.49 -3.72
N GLY A 190 -20.71 -8.59 -2.46
CA GLY A 190 -21.09 -9.69 -1.55
C GLY A 190 -22.58 -9.74 -1.23
N SER A 191 -23.29 -8.60 -1.29
CA SER A 191 -24.74 -8.57 -1.08
C SER A 191 -25.55 -9.00 -2.31
N SER A 192 -25.06 -8.74 -3.51
CA SER A 192 -25.74 -9.03 -4.78
C SER A 192 -25.31 -10.36 -5.40
N ASN A 193 -24.12 -10.86 -5.05
CA ASN A 193 -23.49 -12.05 -5.64
C ASN A 193 -22.88 -12.93 -4.53
N THR A 194 -23.73 -13.43 -3.63
CA THR A 194 -23.31 -14.21 -2.45
C THR A 194 -22.51 -15.46 -2.79
N GLU A 195 -22.71 -16.03 -3.97
CA GLU A 195 -22.01 -17.21 -4.49
C GLU A 195 -20.53 -16.98 -4.81
N LEU A 196 -20.11 -15.71 -4.89
CA LEU A 196 -18.70 -15.35 -5.08
C LEU A 196 -17.90 -15.43 -3.77
N PHE A 197 -18.54 -15.60 -2.62
CA PHE A 197 -17.90 -15.53 -1.31
C PHE A 197 -18.27 -16.73 -0.44
N GLY A 198 -17.34 -17.17 0.40
CA GLY A 198 -17.51 -18.31 1.31
C GLY A 198 -16.86 -19.61 0.82
N ASP A 199 -16.99 -20.66 1.62
CA ASP A 199 -16.39 -21.96 1.33
C ASP A 199 -16.89 -22.55 0.00
N GLY A 200 -15.96 -23.04 -0.81
CA GLY A 200 -16.23 -23.58 -2.15
C GLY A 200 -16.67 -22.57 -3.20
N SER A 201 -16.66 -21.27 -2.90
CA SER A 201 -16.96 -20.22 -3.88
C SER A 201 -15.83 -20.05 -4.91
N SER A 202 -16.15 -19.38 -6.01
CA SER A 202 -15.17 -19.00 -7.03
C SER A 202 -15.26 -17.50 -7.27
N SER A 203 -14.11 -16.87 -7.52
CA SER A 203 -14.07 -15.48 -7.99
C SER A 203 -14.76 -15.33 -9.35
N PRO A 204 -15.04 -14.11 -9.83
CA PRO A 204 -15.65 -13.92 -11.15
C PRO A 204 -14.90 -14.63 -12.28
N LEU A 205 -15.65 -15.14 -13.26
CA LEU A 205 -15.08 -15.74 -14.44
C LEU A 205 -14.40 -14.67 -15.31
N THR A 206 -13.22 -15.00 -15.83
CA THR A 206 -12.48 -14.14 -16.76
C THR A 206 -12.43 -14.74 -18.15
N GLY A 207 -12.17 -13.90 -19.16
CA GLY A 207 -12.15 -14.34 -20.55
C GLY A 207 -11.07 -15.38 -20.90
N SER A 208 -10.06 -15.56 -20.02
CA SER A 208 -9.08 -16.66 -20.10
C SER A 208 -8.32 -16.83 -18.79
N ASP A 209 -7.74 -18.02 -18.58
CA ASP A 209 -6.87 -18.35 -17.42
C ASP A 209 -5.54 -17.57 -17.37
N THR A 210 -5.37 -16.57 -18.22
CA THR A 210 -4.15 -15.73 -18.31
C THR A 210 -4.44 -14.23 -18.29
N THR A 211 -5.71 -13.82 -18.27
CA THR A 211 -6.16 -12.43 -18.36
C THR A 211 -7.06 -12.12 -17.19
N TYR A 212 -6.93 -10.93 -16.61
CA TYR A 212 -7.76 -10.47 -15.50
C TYR A 212 -9.00 -9.68 -15.98
N ASP A 213 -9.46 -9.96 -17.20
CA ASP A 213 -10.62 -9.32 -17.82
C ASP A 213 -11.88 -10.10 -17.46
N VAL A 214 -12.74 -9.52 -16.62
CA VAL A 214 -13.99 -10.15 -16.15
C VAL A 214 -15.03 -10.18 -17.27
N GLU A 215 -15.69 -11.33 -17.46
CA GLU A 215 -16.70 -11.48 -18.52
C GLU A 215 -18.03 -10.76 -18.20
N ASP A 216 -18.40 -10.75 -16.92
CA ASP A 216 -19.61 -10.09 -16.45
C ASP A 216 -19.35 -8.58 -16.23
N ALA A 217 -20.10 -7.76 -16.96
CA ALA A 217 -19.99 -6.30 -16.88
C ALA A 217 -20.37 -5.75 -15.49
N ASP A 218 -21.26 -6.43 -14.75
CA ASP A 218 -21.65 -6.02 -13.40
C ASP A 218 -20.55 -6.31 -12.35
N LEU A 219 -19.52 -7.07 -12.74
CA LEU A 219 -18.36 -7.43 -11.92
C LEU A 219 -17.04 -6.86 -12.49
N ALA A 220 -17.10 -5.97 -13.49
CA ALA A 220 -15.94 -5.46 -14.22
C ALA A 220 -14.94 -4.70 -13.34
N ASP A 221 -15.38 -4.15 -12.21
CA ASP A 221 -14.54 -3.43 -11.25
C ASP A 221 -13.92 -4.35 -10.17
N TRP A 222 -13.94 -5.68 -10.36
CA TRP A 222 -13.32 -6.63 -9.43
C TRP A 222 -11.81 -6.37 -9.30
N VAL A 223 -11.34 -6.17 -8.06
CA VAL A 223 -9.94 -5.90 -7.79
C VAL A 223 -9.19 -7.21 -7.58
N PHE A 224 -8.44 -7.64 -8.60
CA PHE A 224 -7.63 -8.86 -8.52
C PHE A 224 -6.33 -8.68 -7.75
N ALA A 225 -5.71 -7.50 -7.78
CA ALA A 225 -4.48 -7.26 -7.01
C ALA A 225 -4.74 -7.45 -5.52
N SER A 226 -3.83 -8.12 -4.81
CA SER A 226 -3.86 -8.14 -3.35
C SER A 226 -3.31 -6.82 -2.83
N VAL A 227 -4.21 -6.03 -2.24
CA VAL A 227 -3.94 -4.68 -1.74
C VAL A 227 -4.20 -4.65 -0.24
N TYR A 228 -3.24 -4.13 0.51
CA TYR A 228 -3.40 -3.78 1.92
C TYR A 228 -3.34 -2.25 2.04
N GLU A 229 -4.35 -1.64 2.67
CA GLU A 229 -4.36 -0.21 2.96
C GLU A 229 -4.55 0.03 4.45
N LEU A 230 -3.90 1.06 4.96
CA LEU A 230 -4.15 1.53 6.32
C LEU A 230 -3.82 3.00 6.51
N ARG A 231 -4.42 3.58 7.56
CA ARG A 231 -4.07 4.89 8.09
C ARG A 231 -3.63 4.80 9.54
N VAL A 232 -2.53 5.45 9.86
CA VAL A 232 -1.96 5.53 11.22
C VAL A 232 -1.97 6.98 11.69
N ASP A 233 -2.32 7.17 12.96
CA ASP A 233 -2.33 8.47 13.64
C ASP A 233 -0.93 9.07 13.74
N GLY A 234 -0.75 10.28 13.22
CA GLY A 234 0.53 10.98 13.18
C GLY A 234 1.15 11.23 14.55
N ARG A 235 0.34 11.23 15.62
CA ARG A 235 0.80 11.44 17.00
C ARG A 235 1.70 10.31 17.49
N VAL A 236 1.64 9.13 16.89
CA VAL A 236 2.51 7.99 17.25
C VAL A 236 4.00 8.34 17.04
N PHE A 237 4.30 9.27 16.14
CA PHE A 237 5.66 9.71 15.82
C PHE A 237 6.17 10.85 16.72
N SER A 238 5.29 11.44 17.55
CA SER A 238 5.62 12.52 18.48
C SER A 238 6.43 13.67 17.82
N GLU A 239 7.32 14.34 18.57
CA GLU A 239 8.20 15.38 18.00
C GLU A 239 9.28 14.86 17.04
N ASN A 240 9.51 13.55 16.98
CA ASN A 240 10.55 12.95 16.16
C ASN A 240 10.13 12.83 14.68
N GLY A 241 8.82 12.93 14.40
CA GLY A 241 8.26 12.81 13.06
C GLY A 241 8.36 11.40 12.48
N PHE A 242 7.67 11.17 11.37
CA PHE A 242 7.70 9.90 10.66
C PHE A 242 9.10 9.62 10.10
N GLY A 243 9.61 8.41 10.34
CA GLY A 243 10.90 7.94 9.83
C GLY A 243 10.73 7.10 8.57
N ASP A 244 10.24 5.87 8.73
CA ASP A 244 10.07 4.89 7.64
C ASP A 244 8.99 3.87 8.03
N VAL A 245 8.54 3.09 7.04
CA VAL A 245 7.71 1.90 7.24
C VAL A 245 8.35 0.70 6.54
N GLU A 246 8.56 -0.38 7.29
CA GLU A 246 9.05 -1.65 6.77
C GLU A 246 7.91 -2.67 6.69
N ILE A 247 7.76 -3.33 5.54
CA ILE A 247 6.89 -4.51 5.40
C ILE A 247 7.74 -5.75 5.71
N ALA A 248 7.88 -6.03 7.01
CA ALA A 248 8.88 -6.96 7.53
C ALA A 248 8.69 -8.40 7.04
N VAL A 249 7.44 -8.86 7.00
CA VAL A 249 7.07 -10.15 6.44
C VAL A 249 5.63 -10.12 5.98
N VAL A 250 5.37 -10.76 4.85
CA VAL A 250 4.02 -11.09 4.39
C VAL A 250 3.85 -12.60 4.44
N HIS A 251 2.69 -13.05 4.86
CA HIS A 251 2.28 -14.44 4.78
C HIS A 251 1.21 -14.56 3.69
N ASN A 252 1.52 -15.32 2.64
CA ASN A 252 0.60 -15.67 1.54
C ASN A 252 0.48 -17.20 1.51
N SER A 253 -0.64 -17.75 1.94
CA SER A 253 -0.83 -19.17 2.20
C SER A 253 -2.05 -19.73 1.46
N PRO A 254 -1.90 -20.13 0.18
CA PRO A 254 -0.64 -20.23 -0.56
C PRO A 254 -0.25 -18.99 -1.35
N ASN A 255 0.96 -19.02 -1.91
CA ASN A 255 1.31 -18.20 -3.08
C ASN A 255 1.65 -19.10 -4.26
N LYS A 256 1.66 -18.51 -5.46
CA LYS A 256 1.93 -19.19 -6.73
C LYS A 256 3.34 -19.75 -6.84
N ILE A 257 4.31 -19.27 -6.05
CA ILE A 257 5.72 -19.50 -6.31
C ILE A 257 6.33 -20.62 -5.45
N ALA A 258 6.24 -20.52 -4.12
CA ALA A 258 6.93 -21.45 -3.22
C ALA A 258 6.22 -21.59 -1.87
N LYS A 259 6.87 -21.21 -0.76
CA LYS A 259 6.29 -21.26 0.58
C LYS A 259 5.72 -19.92 0.98
N ASN A 260 5.01 -19.91 2.09
CA ASN A 260 4.09 -18.83 2.40
C ASN A 260 4.73 -17.52 2.88
N LYS A 261 6.02 -17.51 3.26
CA LYS A 261 6.65 -16.28 3.78
C LYS A 261 7.30 -15.49 2.67
N VAL A 262 6.99 -14.21 2.60
CA VAL A 262 7.54 -13.26 1.62
C VAL A 262 8.23 -12.14 2.37
N TYR A 263 9.43 -11.79 1.92
CA TYR A 263 10.25 -10.71 2.46
C TYR A 263 10.34 -9.59 1.43
N THR A 264 10.03 -8.37 1.84
CA THR A 264 10.08 -7.21 0.95
C THR A 264 11.46 -6.54 1.02
N GLN A 265 11.83 -5.86 -0.06
CA GLN A 265 13.00 -5.00 -0.10
C GLN A 265 12.74 -3.86 -1.06
N ILE A 266 12.85 -2.61 -0.59
CA ILE A 266 12.80 -1.44 -1.49
C ILE A 266 13.91 -1.55 -2.54
N SER A 267 13.51 -1.46 -3.80
CA SER A 267 14.39 -1.65 -4.96
C SER A 267 14.50 -0.41 -5.86
N GLY A 268 13.53 0.50 -5.75
CA GLY A 268 13.48 1.78 -6.47
C GLY A 268 12.41 2.70 -5.90
N GLU A 269 12.47 3.96 -6.29
CA GLU A 269 11.42 4.96 -6.09
C GLU A 269 10.60 5.05 -7.40
N ILE A 270 9.28 5.19 -7.28
CA ILE A 270 8.39 5.32 -8.43
C ILE A 270 8.29 6.81 -8.77
N GLU A 271 8.77 7.19 -9.94
CA GLU A 271 8.64 8.55 -10.44
C GLU A 271 7.22 8.76 -10.99
N VAL A 272 6.41 9.56 -10.29
CA VAL A 272 5.08 9.96 -10.77
C VAL A 272 5.26 11.06 -11.83
N TYR A 273 5.23 10.66 -13.10
CA TYR A 273 5.21 11.60 -14.21
C TYR A 273 3.78 12.11 -14.42
N VAL A 274 3.48 13.31 -13.92
CA VAL A 274 2.29 14.05 -14.35
C VAL A 274 2.58 14.60 -15.75
N ASP A 275 1.96 14.02 -16.79
CA ASP A 275 2.08 14.55 -18.14
C ASP A 275 1.41 15.92 -18.20
N MET A 276 2.23 16.98 -18.18
CA MET A 276 1.77 18.35 -18.28
C MET A 276 1.30 18.73 -19.70
N ASN A 277 1.28 17.80 -20.66
CA ASN A 277 0.84 18.06 -22.03
C ASN A 277 -0.58 17.54 -22.34
N GLU A 278 -1.26 16.91 -21.39
CA GLU A 278 -2.69 16.65 -21.55
C GLU A 278 -3.45 17.96 -21.27
N GLU A 279 -4.04 18.51 -22.33
CA GLU A 279 -4.84 19.74 -22.36
C GLU A 279 -6.11 19.54 -21.51
N SER A 280 -5.93 19.52 -20.20
CA SER A 280 -6.98 19.31 -19.21
C SER A 280 -7.79 20.59 -19.04
N ASP A 281 -9.11 20.41 -19.05
CA ASP A 281 -10.11 21.43 -18.81
C ASP A 281 -9.74 22.29 -17.60
N ALA A 282 -9.74 23.61 -17.81
CA ALA A 282 -9.21 24.60 -16.89
C ALA A 282 -10.05 24.69 -15.60
N SER A 283 -9.75 23.88 -14.58
CA SER A 283 -10.23 24.16 -13.21
C SER A 283 -9.38 23.64 -12.04
N SER A 284 -8.22 23.02 -12.27
CA SER A 284 -7.40 22.49 -11.17
C SER A 284 -6.13 23.33 -10.96
N PRO A 285 -5.93 23.99 -9.81
CA PRO A 285 -4.76 24.82 -9.58
C PRO A 285 -3.48 23.95 -9.49
N VAL A 286 -2.57 24.17 -10.42
CA VAL A 286 -1.24 23.54 -10.50
C VAL A 286 -0.35 24.03 -9.34
N PRO A 287 0.35 23.15 -8.60
CA PRO A 287 1.31 23.59 -7.58
C PRO A 287 2.55 24.26 -8.20
N GLU A 288 2.96 25.41 -7.67
CA GLU A 288 4.10 26.16 -8.22
C GLU A 288 5.47 25.49 -7.99
N PRO A 289 6.48 25.75 -8.86
CA PRO A 289 7.78 25.05 -8.89
C PRO A 289 8.62 25.11 -7.60
N THR A 290 8.33 26.04 -6.69
CA THR A 290 9.04 26.14 -5.41
C THR A 290 8.72 25.01 -4.44
N THR A 291 7.54 24.38 -4.55
CA THR A 291 7.16 23.22 -3.72
C THR A 291 8.00 21.98 -4.08
N ILE A 292 8.33 21.82 -5.37
CA ILE A 292 9.15 20.72 -5.88
C ILE A 292 10.62 20.85 -5.41
N ALA A 293 11.14 22.08 -5.31
CA ALA A 293 12.52 22.32 -4.89
C ALA A 293 12.76 22.05 -3.38
N LEU A 294 11.75 22.23 -2.53
CA LEU A 294 11.85 21.98 -1.08
C LEU A 294 11.78 20.48 -0.74
N LEU A 295 10.98 19.71 -1.49
CA LEU A 295 10.96 18.24 -1.39
C LEU A 295 12.30 17.63 -1.83
N GLY A 296 12.91 18.10 -2.92
CA GLY A 296 14.18 17.55 -3.42
C GLY A 296 15.38 17.68 -2.46
N ILE A 297 15.38 18.67 -1.56
CA ILE A 297 16.51 18.90 -0.62
C ILE A 297 16.43 17.98 0.62
N GLY A 298 15.23 17.61 1.06
CA GLY A 298 15.04 16.65 2.17
C GLY A 298 15.53 15.24 1.83
N PHE A 299 15.26 14.77 0.60
CA PHE A 299 15.57 13.40 0.18
C PHE A 299 17.04 13.15 -0.16
N ALA A 300 17.79 14.17 -0.58
CA ALA A 300 19.24 14.04 -0.81
C ALA A 300 19.99 13.60 0.46
N TRP A 301 19.50 13.97 1.66
CA TRP A 301 20.09 13.55 2.93
C TRP A 301 19.80 12.08 3.28
N ALA A 302 18.60 11.58 2.97
CA ALA A 302 18.23 10.18 3.21
C ALA A 302 19.03 9.20 2.33
N VAL A 303 19.20 9.52 1.04
CA VAL A 303 19.98 8.71 0.08
C VAL A 303 21.47 8.72 0.43
N VAL A 304 22.03 9.87 0.84
CA VAL A 304 23.43 9.98 1.26
C VAL A 304 23.70 9.20 2.55
N ARG A 305 22.76 9.17 3.51
CA ARG A 305 22.89 8.34 4.74
C ARG A 305 22.85 6.83 4.44
N ARG A 306 21.95 6.35 3.57
CA ARG A 306 21.91 4.93 3.17
C ARG A 306 23.22 4.47 2.51
N ARG A 307 23.84 5.30 1.67
CA ARG A 307 25.15 5.00 1.04
C ARG A 307 26.33 4.97 2.04
N GLN A 308 26.29 5.76 3.12
CA GLN A 308 27.32 5.70 4.16
C GLN A 308 27.22 4.44 5.03
N LYS A 309 26.01 3.89 5.22
CA LYS A 309 25.78 2.65 5.98
C LYS A 309 26.37 1.42 5.26
N GLN A 310 26.25 1.35 3.93
CA GLN A 310 26.87 0.28 3.12
C GLN A 310 28.40 0.29 3.16
N LYS A 311 29.04 1.46 3.34
CA LYS A 311 30.51 1.55 3.47
C LYS A 311 31.05 1.16 4.85
N LYS A 312 30.22 1.14 5.90
CA LYS A 312 30.63 0.71 7.25
C LYS A 312 30.49 -0.81 7.49
N MET A 313 29.88 -1.52 6.55
CA MET A 313 29.64 -2.98 6.65
C MET A 313 30.58 -3.80 5.75
N ASN A 314 31.56 -3.16 5.10
CA ASN A 314 32.66 -3.79 4.36
C ASN A 314 34.00 -3.51 5.03
#